data_AF-R0KGK9-F1
#
_entry.id   AF-R0KGK9-F1
#
_cell.length_a   1.000
_cell.length_b   1.000
_cell.length_c   1.000
_cell.angle_alpha   90.00
_cell.angle_beta   90.00
_cell.angle_gamma   90.00
#
_symmetry.space_group_name_H-M   'P 1'
#
loop_
_entity.id
_entity.type
_entity.pdbx_description
1 polymer ?
#
loop_
_entity_poly.entity_id
_entity_poly.type
_entity_poly.pdbx_seq_one_letter_code
_entity_poly.pdbx_strand_id
1 'polypeptide(L)'
;MGADQSRPSDDDSVNEKLIQRLQALNMKDEKYFRERDEYVVIGEEEAPPQYTPRVKYQANVSIKSVAQWEEELMADPKNRLALSALSTNPASAVLSSRATVIADTHRFNIKIPTEGSPVTNQASSGRCWLFASTNVFRIAIMKRYKLSDFQLSQAYLFYWDKMEKANYFLESILDTKHDEIDSRIVQALMASPVGDGGQWDMVANLVQKYGLVPHSLYPDSYNASNSSIMDRLITTKLREDAVRLRAIASTPMSPEAMKATLASEKEKMLREIHLILTLMLGPPPSAAKPFTWEYYDKDGRLSTVRSTPIEFASELSEHRVVRALSGTDVHTLFSLVNDPRNPYNRLLSVKRLGNVWNGRPVTYVNVDMKTIKEACIAMLKRGMPVFFGSDVGKYSDSSKGIMDTELFDYELGFNIKLGLTKAERLQTGESQMTHAMVLTAVHVVDGKPVRWRVENSWSDRVGDKGYFVMSDAWMDEFVYQAVVDPSVVSSSVRKVLEQQPKMLELWDPMGALA
;
A
#
# COMPACT_ATOMS: atom_id res chain seq x y z
N MET A 1 36.21 -11.31 81.14
CA MET A 1 36.08 -11.83 79.76
C MET A 1 34.62 -12.19 79.56
N GLY A 2 33.82 -11.69 78.64
CA GLY A 2 33.92 -10.73 77.54
C GLY A 2 32.52 -10.77 76.93
N ALA A 3 31.90 -9.60 76.74
CA ALA A 3 30.53 -9.47 76.23
C ALA A 3 30.55 -9.43 74.69
N ASP A 4 29.51 -9.98 74.06
CA ASP A 4 29.12 -9.62 72.70
C ASP A 4 27.58 -9.55 72.60
N GLN A 5 27.10 -8.38 72.16
CA GLN A 5 25.71 -8.07 71.86
C GLN A 5 25.54 -8.01 70.34
N SER A 6 24.52 -8.69 69.83
CA SER A 6 24.11 -8.74 68.42
C SER A 6 23.35 -7.48 68.01
N ARG A 7 23.68 -6.94 66.82
CA ARG A 7 23.02 -5.80 66.17
C ARG A 7 21.74 -6.24 65.41
N PRO A 8 20.68 -5.40 65.34
CA PRO A 8 19.54 -5.62 64.46
C PRO A 8 19.85 -5.19 63.01
N SER A 9 19.22 -5.86 62.04
CA SER A 9 19.38 -5.71 60.59
C SER A 9 18.73 -4.44 60.01
N ASP A 10 19.39 -3.84 59.01
CA ASP A 10 19.04 -2.56 58.38
C ASP A 10 17.71 -2.53 57.58
N ASP A 11 17.05 -3.66 57.34
CA ASP A 11 15.85 -3.76 56.48
C ASP A 11 14.57 -3.20 57.13
N ASP A 12 14.41 -3.32 58.45
CA ASP A 12 13.20 -2.85 59.14
C ASP A 12 13.12 -1.32 59.20
N SER A 13 14.28 -0.64 59.24
CA SER A 13 14.34 0.82 59.28
C SER A 13 14.00 1.50 57.94
N VAL A 14 14.18 0.77 56.83
CA VAL A 14 13.89 1.26 55.48
C VAL A 14 12.38 1.15 55.19
N ASN A 15 11.74 0.07 55.64
CA ASN A 15 10.29 -0.12 55.49
C ASN A 15 9.47 0.88 56.31
N GLU A 16 9.88 1.19 57.54
CA GLU A 16 9.21 2.24 58.35
C GLU A 16 9.29 3.64 57.69
N LYS A 17 10.44 4.00 57.13
CA LYS A 17 10.63 5.28 56.43
C LYS A 17 9.83 5.37 55.13
N LEU A 18 9.59 4.25 54.44
CA LEU A 18 8.80 4.20 53.21
C LEU A 18 7.30 4.39 53.52
N ILE A 19 6.79 3.77 54.59
CA ILE A 19 5.40 3.91 55.03
C ILE A 19 5.11 5.34 55.50
N GLN A 20 6.02 5.98 56.25
CA GLN A 20 5.87 7.37 56.66
C GLN A 20 5.90 8.35 55.47
N ARG A 21 6.69 8.08 54.44
CA ARG A 21 6.71 8.90 53.20
C ARG A 21 5.43 8.74 52.37
N LEU A 22 4.87 7.54 52.29
CA LEU A 22 3.60 7.30 51.60
C LEU A 22 2.41 7.93 52.33
N GLN A 23 2.41 7.94 53.67
CA GLN A 23 1.41 8.65 54.46
C GLN A 23 1.54 10.17 54.35
N ALA A 24 2.76 10.71 54.26
CA ALA A 24 3.01 12.14 54.04
C ALA A 24 2.66 12.64 52.63
N LEU A 25 2.64 11.75 51.62
CA LEU A 25 2.18 12.05 50.26
C LEU A 25 0.65 12.05 50.16
N ASN A 26 -0.04 11.14 50.85
CA ASN A 26 -1.51 11.09 50.88
C ASN A 26 -2.16 12.22 51.71
N MET A 27 -1.41 12.95 52.54
CA MET A 27 -1.92 14.06 53.35
C MET A 27 -1.71 15.45 52.72
N LYS A 28 -1.09 15.56 51.53
CA LYS A 28 -0.77 16.85 50.89
C LYS A 28 -1.76 17.32 49.82
N ASP A 29 -2.74 16.51 49.42
CA ASP A 29 -3.72 16.88 48.39
C ASP A 29 -5.09 17.33 48.92
N GLU A 30 -5.25 17.50 50.24
CA GLU A 30 -6.47 18.10 50.80
C GLU A 30 -6.24 19.52 51.36
N LYS A 31 -6.95 20.47 50.73
CA LYS A 31 -7.35 21.81 51.22
C LYS A 31 -6.28 22.89 51.36
N TYR A 32 -6.28 23.80 50.37
CA TYR A 32 -6.14 25.23 50.64
C TYR A 32 -7.24 26.02 49.91
N PHE A 33 -8.31 26.28 50.66
CA PHE A 33 -9.22 27.41 50.46
C PHE A 33 -8.51 28.67 50.97
N ARG A 34 -8.31 29.70 50.14
CA ARG A 34 -8.13 31.08 50.59
C ARG A 34 -8.82 32.04 49.64
N GLU A 35 -9.73 32.83 50.20
CA GLU A 35 -10.43 33.95 49.59
C GLU A 35 -9.51 35.15 49.36
N ARG A 36 -9.81 35.88 48.27
CA ARG A 36 -9.48 37.28 47.95
C ARG A 36 -8.01 37.63 47.67
N ASP A 37 -7.73 37.87 46.40
CA ASP A 37 -7.21 39.16 45.93
C ASP A 37 -7.58 39.38 44.45
N GLU A 38 -8.18 40.54 44.19
CA GLU A 38 -8.70 41.02 42.92
C GLU A 38 -7.58 41.48 41.99
N TYR A 39 -7.41 40.86 40.82
CA TYR A 39 -7.00 41.54 39.58
C TYR A 39 -7.62 40.81 38.38
N VAL A 40 -8.37 41.55 37.56
CA VAL A 40 -8.98 41.08 36.32
C VAL A 40 -8.00 41.34 35.17
N VAL A 41 -7.54 40.28 34.51
CA VAL A 41 -6.98 40.37 33.16
C VAL A 41 -8.11 40.06 32.18
N ILE A 42 -8.65 41.08 31.52
CA ILE A 42 -9.61 40.90 30.43
C ILE A 42 -8.78 40.61 29.17
N GLY A 43 -8.48 39.33 28.95
CA GLY A 43 -8.20 38.78 27.62
C GLY A 43 -9.41 37.94 27.23
N GLU A 44 -9.89 38.05 25.99
CA GLU A 44 -11.06 37.34 25.47
C GLU A 44 -10.97 35.83 25.78
N GLU A 45 -11.66 35.40 26.84
CA GLU A 45 -11.77 34.00 27.21
C GLU A 45 -12.59 33.29 26.14
N GLU A 46 -11.95 32.38 25.40
CA GLU A 46 -12.65 31.28 24.76
C GLU A 46 -13.59 30.66 25.78
N ALA A 47 -14.89 30.62 25.47
CA ALA A 47 -15.89 30.06 26.35
C ALA A 47 -15.43 28.66 26.82
N PRO A 48 -15.54 28.34 28.13
CA PRO A 48 -15.15 27.02 28.63
C PRO A 48 -15.91 25.94 27.86
N PRO A 49 -15.28 24.79 27.55
CA PRO A 49 -15.94 23.73 26.79
C PRO A 49 -17.26 23.39 27.47
N GLN A 50 -18.36 23.39 26.70
CA GLN A 50 -19.67 22.99 27.22
C GLN A 50 -19.54 21.60 27.85
N TYR A 51 -19.64 21.53 29.17
CA TYR A 51 -19.58 20.28 29.90
C TYR A 51 -20.74 19.40 29.41
N THR A 52 -20.41 18.33 28.70
CA THR A 52 -21.36 17.26 28.39
C THR A 52 -21.97 16.78 29.70
N PRO A 53 -23.30 16.54 29.75
CA PRO A 53 -23.96 16.06 30.96
C PRO A 53 -23.24 14.82 31.51
N ARG A 54 -22.93 14.81 32.81
CA ARG A 54 -22.31 13.64 33.46
C ARG A 54 -23.31 12.48 33.49
N VAL A 55 -23.24 11.61 32.49
CA VAL A 55 -24.01 10.36 32.45
C VAL A 55 -23.31 9.33 33.35
N LYS A 56 -24.08 8.52 34.09
CA LYS A 56 -23.52 7.41 34.88
C LYS A 56 -22.92 6.36 33.94
N TYR A 57 -21.77 5.80 34.30
CA TYR A 57 -21.18 4.67 33.59
C TYR A 57 -22.17 3.50 33.51
N GLN A 58 -22.37 2.97 32.30
CA GLN A 58 -23.14 1.76 32.04
C GLN A 58 -22.33 0.84 31.13
N ALA A 59 -22.16 -0.41 31.55
CA ALA A 59 -21.49 -1.42 30.73
C ALA A 59 -22.42 -1.99 29.63
N ASN A 60 -23.73 -1.96 29.86
CA ASN A 60 -24.74 -2.50 28.95
C ASN A 60 -25.51 -1.39 28.23
N VAL A 61 -26.04 -1.71 27.04
CA VAL A 61 -26.93 -0.82 26.30
C VAL A 61 -28.34 -0.88 26.88
N SER A 62 -28.87 0.26 27.32
CA SER A 62 -30.21 0.38 27.89
C SER A 62 -31.28 0.49 26.80
N ILE A 63 -32.26 -0.42 26.81
CA ILE A 63 -33.41 -0.40 25.87
C ILE A 63 -34.16 0.94 25.97
N LYS A 64 -34.36 1.43 27.19
CA LYS A 64 -35.05 2.71 27.43
C LYS A 64 -34.29 3.88 26.81
N SER A 65 -32.96 3.88 26.91
CA SER A 65 -32.12 4.95 26.36
C SER A 65 -32.13 4.94 24.84
N VAL A 66 -32.03 3.76 24.22
CA VAL A 66 -32.07 3.62 22.76
C VAL A 66 -33.42 4.09 22.18
N ALA A 67 -34.54 3.72 22.80
CA ALA A 67 -35.86 4.17 22.36
C ALA A 67 -36.01 5.70 22.45
N GLN A 68 -35.48 6.30 23.52
CA GLN A 68 -35.47 7.76 23.66
C GLN A 68 -34.63 8.44 22.58
N TRP A 69 -33.42 7.92 22.28
CA TRP A 69 -32.58 8.47 21.22
C TRP A 69 -33.25 8.37 19.84
N GLU A 70 -33.99 7.30 19.58
CA GLU A 70 -34.75 7.13 18.34
C GLU A 70 -35.86 8.19 18.21
N GLU A 71 -36.66 8.41 19.26
CA GLU A 71 -37.68 9.47 19.28
C GLU A 71 -37.05 10.85 19.04
N GLU A 72 -35.95 11.16 19.73
CA GLU A 72 -35.21 12.42 19.58
C GLU A 72 -34.65 12.58 18.16
N LEU A 73 -34.09 11.51 17.58
CA LEU A 73 -33.53 11.51 16.23
C LEU A 73 -34.61 11.72 15.16
N MET A 74 -35.78 11.09 15.31
CA MET A 74 -36.87 11.14 14.34
C MET A 74 -37.70 12.43 14.42
N ALA A 75 -37.56 13.21 15.49
CA ALA A 75 -38.17 14.54 15.59
C ALA A 75 -37.63 15.49 14.50
N ASP A 76 -36.37 15.34 14.10
CA ASP A 76 -35.75 16.15 13.05
C ASP A 76 -36.24 15.73 11.65
N PRO A 77 -36.91 16.62 10.89
CA PRO A 77 -37.31 16.32 9.51
C PRO A 77 -36.14 15.95 8.59
N LYS A 78 -34.93 16.47 8.82
CA LYS A 78 -33.73 16.12 8.05
C LYS A 78 -33.42 14.63 8.19
N ASN A 79 -33.49 14.09 9.41
CA ASN A 79 -33.20 12.68 9.66
C ASN A 79 -34.27 11.76 9.08
N ARG A 80 -35.55 12.17 9.09
CA ARG A 80 -36.63 11.43 8.41
C ARG A 80 -36.47 11.42 6.88
N LEU A 81 -36.03 12.53 6.31
CA LEU A 81 -35.68 12.60 4.87
C LEU A 81 -34.48 11.70 4.56
N ALA A 82 -33.41 11.79 5.36
CA ALA A 82 -32.23 10.94 5.21
C ALA A 82 -32.58 9.45 5.32
N LEU A 83 -33.40 9.05 6.30
CA LEU A 83 -33.93 7.69 6.43
C LEU A 83 -34.64 7.25 5.15
N SER A 84 -35.55 8.07 4.62
CA SER A 84 -36.31 7.75 3.40
C SER A 84 -35.40 7.54 2.19
N ALA A 85 -34.39 8.40 2.02
CA ALA A 85 -33.43 8.31 0.91
C ALA A 85 -32.47 7.12 1.06
N LEU A 86 -31.87 6.95 2.24
CA LEU A 86 -30.88 5.92 2.53
C LEU A 86 -31.48 4.50 2.64
N SER A 87 -32.79 4.38 2.88
CA SER A 87 -33.47 3.06 2.92
C SER A 87 -33.55 2.38 1.55
N THR A 88 -33.40 3.12 0.46
CA THR A 88 -33.54 2.59 -0.90
C THR A 88 -32.34 2.90 -1.80
N ASN A 89 -31.33 3.62 -1.30
CA ASN A 89 -30.17 4.04 -2.07
C ASN A 89 -28.87 3.90 -1.26
N PRO A 90 -27.72 3.64 -1.90
CA PRO A 90 -26.44 3.67 -1.23
C PRO A 90 -26.12 5.10 -0.75
N ALA A 91 -25.49 5.22 0.43
CA ALA A 91 -25.16 6.51 1.03
C ALA A 91 -24.30 7.39 0.10
N SER A 92 -23.37 6.79 -0.64
CA SER A 92 -22.53 7.49 -1.62
C SER A 92 -23.32 8.13 -2.76
N ALA A 93 -24.46 7.56 -3.18
CA ALA A 93 -25.30 8.17 -4.21
C ALA A 93 -26.13 9.34 -3.66
N VAL A 94 -26.62 9.22 -2.42
CA VAL A 94 -27.44 10.25 -1.76
C VAL A 94 -26.59 11.45 -1.34
N LEU A 95 -25.39 11.20 -0.83
CA LEU A 95 -24.51 12.20 -0.21
C LEU A 95 -23.38 12.67 -1.15
N SER A 96 -23.47 12.39 -2.46
CA SER A 96 -22.48 12.84 -3.43
C SER A 96 -22.53 14.36 -3.63
N SER A 97 -21.39 15.03 -3.52
CA SER A 97 -21.27 16.48 -3.76
C SER A 97 -21.31 16.79 -5.26
N ARG A 98 -22.40 17.44 -5.70
CA ARG A 98 -22.52 17.94 -7.07
C ARG A 98 -21.47 19.03 -7.38
N ALA A 99 -21.10 19.84 -6.39
CA ALA A 99 -20.11 20.90 -6.57
C ALA A 99 -18.73 20.32 -6.89
N THR A 100 -18.31 19.30 -6.16
CA THR A 100 -17.05 18.56 -6.38
C THR A 100 -17.02 17.93 -7.76
N VAL A 101 -18.11 17.26 -8.17
CA VAL A 101 -18.23 16.67 -9.52
C VAL A 101 -18.08 17.70 -10.64
N ILE A 102 -18.52 18.95 -10.44
CA ILE A 102 -18.37 20.03 -11.42
C ILE A 102 -16.94 20.58 -11.42
N ALA A 103 -16.29 20.68 -10.26
CA ALA A 103 -14.96 21.24 -10.10
C ALA A 103 -13.86 20.30 -10.66
N ASP A 104 -14.02 18.99 -10.48
CA ASP A 104 -13.06 17.96 -10.87
C ASP A 104 -13.10 17.65 -12.37
N THR A 105 -12.60 18.61 -13.14
CA THR A 105 -12.51 18.50 -14.61
C THR A 105 -11.20 17.86 -15.07
N HIS A 106 -11.25 17.09 -16.16
CA HIS A 106 -10.09 16.48 -16.80
C HIS A 106 -9.25 17.47 -17.65
N ARG A 107 -8.96 18.65 -17.09
CA ARG A 107 -8.13 19.70 -17.72
C ARG A 107 -6.87 19.94 -16.90
N PHE A 108 -5.71 19.68 -17.49
CA PHE A 108 -4.40 19.72 -16.84
C PHE A 108 -3.41 20.55 -17.66
N ASN A 109 -2.53 21.32 -17.01
CA ASN A 109 -1.59 22.21 -17.69
C ASN A 109 -0.16 21.65 -17.78
N ILE A 110 0.15 20.60 -17.00
CA ILE A 110 1.38 19.81 -17.12
C ILE A 110 0.95 18.37 -17.41
N LYS A 111 1.28 17.86 -18.60
CA LYS A 111 0.91 16.51 -19.04
C LYS A 111 2.12 15.85 -19.70
N ILE A 112 2.27 14.54 -19.51
CA ILE A 112 3.29 13.79 -20.27
C ILE A 112 2.98 13.84 -21.77
N PRO A 113 4.00 13.87 -22.66
CA PRO A 113 3.76 14.02 -24.10
C PRO A 113 2.93 12.89 -24.73
N THR A 114 3.08 11.68 -24.20
CA THR A 114 2.41 10.48 -24.68
C THR A 114 1.87 9.71 -23.48
N GLU A 115 0.55 9.56 -23.41
CA GLU A 115 -0.10 8.58 -22.55
C GLU A 115 -0.10 7.21 -23.22
N GLY A 116 -0.16 6.15 -22.44
CA GLY A 116 -0.15 4.81 -22.99
C GLY A 116 -1.51 4.41 -23.55
N SER A 117 -1.48 3.61 -24.62
CA SER A 117 -2.67 3.08 -25.30
C SER A 117 -2.45 1.60 -25.63
N PRO A 118 -3.49 0.75 -25.60
CA PRO A 118 -4.81 1.05 -25.04
C PRO A 118 -4.76 1.21 -23.51
N VAL A 119 -5.85 1.70 -22.93
CA VAL A 119 -6.08 1.61 -21.49
C VAL A 119 -6.17 0.14 -21.10
N THR A 120 -5.55 -0.22 -19.99
CA THR A 120 -5.41 -1.61 -19.57
C THR A 120 -6.55 -2.04 -18.64
N ASN A 121 -6.75 -3.35 -18.47
CA ASN A 121 -7.79 -3.90 -17.61
C ASN A 121 -7.30 -5.13 -16.85
N GLN A 122 -7.11 -5.01 -15.53
CA GLN A 122 -6.73 -6.13 -14.67
C GLN A 122 -7.91 -7.10 -14.40
N ALA A 123 -9.14 -6.69 -14.70
CA ALA A 123 -10.36 -7.45 -14.46
C ALA A 123 -10.48 -7.91 -12.99
N SER A 124 -10.91 -9.16 -12.76
CA SER A 124 -11.11 -9.72 -11.41
C SER A 124 -9.82 -10.35 -10.88
N SER A 125 -8.76 -9.54 -10.78
CA SER A 125 -7.48 -9.90 -10.19
C SER A 125 -6.86 -8.71 -9.47
N GLY A 126 -6.04 -8.93 -8.45
CA GLY A 126 -5.31 -7.90 -7.70
C GLY A 126 -3.96 -7.53 -8.32
N ARG A 127 -3.87 -7.47 -9.65
CA ARG A 127 -2.61 -7.24 -10.39
C ARG A 127 -2.26 -5.77 -10.60
N CYS A 128 -2.91 -4.85 -9.89
CA CYS A 128 -2.84 -3.42 -10.15
C CYS A 128 -1.39 -2.89 -10.20
N TRP A 129 -0.53 -3.39 -9.31
CA TRP A 129 0.89 -3.05 -9.23
C TRP A 129 1.67 -3.49 -10.48
N LEU A 130 1.38 -4.68 -11.04
CA LEU A 130 1.96 -5.13 -12.31
C LEU A 130 1.50 -4.24 -13.47
N PHE A 131 0.22 -3.90 -13.51
CA PHE A 131 -0.34 -3.02 -14.53
C PHE A 131 0.24 -1.60 -14.44
N ALA A 132 0.32 -1.02 -13.24
CA ALA A 132 0.87 0.30 -13.03
C ALA A 132 2.36 0.37 -13.38
N SER A 133 3.17 -0.62 -12.95
CA SER A 133 4.59 -0.67 -13.33
C SER A 133 4.79 -0.85 -14.83
N THR A 134 4.05 -1.76 -15.46
CA THR A 134 4.14 -1.95 -16.92
C THR A 134 3.59 -0.76 -17.71
N ASN A 135 2.63 -0.01 -17.16
CA ASN A 135 2.14 1.25 -17.74
C ASN A 135 3.20 2.36 -17.68
N VAL A 136 4.08 2.37 -16.67
CA VAL A 136 5.27 3.24 -16.64
C VAL A 136 6.29 2.78 -17.69
N PHE A 137 6.64 1.49 -17.71
CA PHE A 137 7.66 0.94 -18.61
C PHE A 137 7.29 1.05 -20.09
N ARG A 138 6.01 0.86 -20.45
CA ARG A 138 5.58 0.92 -21.85
C ARG A 138 5.84 2.27 -22.51
N ILE A 139 5.88 3.38 -21.76
CA ILE A 139 6.20 4.69 -22.33
C ILE A 139 7.62 4.71 -22.93
N ALA A 140 8.56 4.04 -22.28
CA ALA A 140 9.92 3.85 -22.79
C ALA A 140 9.94 3.03 -24.09
N ILE A 141 9.24 1.90 -24.09
CA ILE A 141 9.15 0.99 -25.24
C ILE A 141 8.45 1.66 -26.43
N MET A 142 7.32 2.34 -26.18
CA MET A 142 6.59 3.08 -27.21
C MET A 142 7.44 4.17 -27.86
N LYS A 143 8.28 4.87 -27.08
CA LYS A 143 9.23 5.85 -27.64
C LYS A 143 10.34 5.18 -28.45
N ARG A 144 10.94 4.10 -27.93
CA ARG A 144 12.03 3.36 -28.59
C ARG A 144 11.60 2.83 -29.96
N TYR A 145 10.45 2.18 -30.01
CA TYR A 145 9.94 1.50 -31.19
C TYR A 145 8.93 2.32 -31.99
N LYS A 146 8.73 3.60 -31.63
CA LYS A 146 7.79 4.52 -32.27
C LYS A 146 6.37 3.94 -32.40
N LEU A 147 5.82 3.41 -31.32
CA LEU A 147 4.52 2.72 -31.30
C LEU A 147 3.38 3.68 -30.96
N SER A 148 2.25 3.56 -31.66
CA SER A 148 0.99 4.25 -31.32
C SER A 148 0.35 3.68 -30.06
N ASP A 149 0.42 2.37 -29.91
CA ASP A 149 -0.16 1.58 -28.85
C ASP A 149 0.76 0.39 -28.55
N PHE A 150 0.83 0.01 -27.28
CA PHE A 150 1.64 -1.11 -26.83
C PHE A 150 1.26 -1.53 -25.41
N GLN A 151 1.34 -2.84 -25.15
CA GLN A 151 1.24 -3.41 -23.82
C GLN A 151 2.36 -4.43 -23.61
N LEU A 152 2.91 -4.42 -22.40
CA LEU A 152 3.70 -5.54 -21.88
C LEU A 152 2.75 -6.60 -21.34
N SER A 153 3.17 -7.86 -21.34
CA SER A 153 2.39 -8.95 -20.74
C SER A 153 2.43 -8.86 -19.22
N GLN A 154 1.32 -8.48 -18.61
CA GLN A 154 1.15 -8.53 -17.17
C GLN A 154 1.00 -9.99 -16.69
N ALA A 155 0.36 -10.85 -17.49
CA ALA A 155 0.28 -12.29 -17.25
C ALA A 155 1.66 -12.95 -17.11
N TYR A 156 2.65 -12.50 -17.89
CA TYR A 156 4.02 -13.04 -17.83
C TYR A 156 4.65 -12.81 -16.46
N LEU A 157 4.59 -11.57 -15.96
CA LEU A 157 5.08 -11.23 -14.63
C LEU A 157 4.25 -11.91 -13.55
N PHE A 158 2.93 -12.00 -13.73
CA PHE A 158 2.01 -12.64 -12.80
C PHE A 158 2.31 -14.13 -12.59
N TYR A 159 2.61 -14.86 -13.68
CA TYR A 159 3.03 -16.26 -13.61
C TYR A 159 4.27 -16.43 -12.71
N TRP A 160 5.31 -15.64 -12.97
CA TRP A 160 6.57 -15.75 -12.24
C TRP A 160 6.44 -15.26 -10.80
N ASP A 161 5.64 -14.22 -10.55
CA ASP A 161 5.35 -13.73 -9.22
C ASP A 161 4.69 -14.80 -8.34
N LYS A 162 3.66 -15.49 -8.85
CA LYS A 162 3.01 -16.60 -8.12
C LYS A 162 3.99 -17.72 -7.80
N MET A 163 4.83 -18.10 -8.77
CA MET A 163 5.83 -19.15 -8.60
C MET A 163 6.86 -18.78 -7.53
N GLU A 164 7.33 -17.52 -7.56
CA GLU A 164 8.32 -17.02 -6.62
C GLU A 164 7.75 -16.83 -5.22
N LYS A 165 6.54 -16.25 -5.09
CA LYS A 165 5.84 -16.14 -3.81
C LYS A 165 5.60 -17.50 -3.16
N ALA A 166 5.24 -18.52 -3.94
CA ALA A 166 5.12 -19.88 -3.42
C ALA A 166 6.45 -20.38 -2.82
N ASN A 167 7.56 -20.19 -3.53
CA ASN A 167 8.89 -20.52 -3.00
C ASN A 167 9.27 -19.69 -1.76
N TYR A 168 9.02 -18.38 -1.80
CA TYR A 168 9.29 -17.44 -0.71
C TYR A 168 8.52 -17.81 0.56
N PHE A 169 7.27 -18.23 0.42
CA PHE A 169 6.45 -18.73 1.51
C PHE A 169 7.05 -20.00 2.12
N LEU A 170 7.41 -21.00 1.30
CA LEU A 170 7.99 -22.26 1.80
C LEU A 170 9.31 -22.01 2.56
N GLU A 171 10.17 -21.12 2.04
CA GLU A 171 11.39 -20.69 2.74
C GLU A 171 11.07 -19.94 4.04
N SER A 172 10.08 -19.05 4.03
CA SER A 172 9.63 -18.33 5.23
C SER A 172 9.08 -19.27 6.32
N ILE A 173 8.45 -20.37 5.94
CA ILE A 173 8.00 -21.41 6.87
C ILE A 173 9.18 -22.18 7.47
N LEU A 174 10.22 -22.46 6.69
CA LEU A 174 11.44 -23.10 7.20
C LEU A 174 12.21 -22.17 8.15
N ASP A 175 12.25 -20.87 7.84
CA ASP A 175 12.84 -19.84 8.69
C ASP A 175 12.11 -19.68 10.03
N THR A 176 10.81 -19.95 10.06
CA THR A 176 9.93 -19.81 11.24
C THR A 176 9.56 -21.17 11.85
N LYS A 177 10.33 -22.23 11.54
CA LYS A 177 10.06 -23.59 12.02
C LYS A 177 10.07 -23.72 13.55
N HIS A 178 10.73 -22.79 14.24
CA HIS A 178 10.83 -22.74 15.70
C HIS A 178 9.67 -22.01 16.37
N ASP A 179 8.90 -21.21 15.62
CA ASP A 179 7.71 -20.53 16.12
C ASP A 179 6.52 -21.49 16.13
N GLU A 180 5.58 -21.33 17.07
CA GLU A 180 4.34 -22.10 17.09
C GLU A 180 3.48 -21.86 15.84
N ILE A 181 2.72 -22.87 15.41
CA ILE A 181 1.92 -22.78 14.18
C ILE A 181 0.80 -21.73 14.27
N ASP A 182 0.28 -21.48 15.46
CA ASP A 182 -0.74 -20.47 15.77
C ASP A 182 -0.14 -19.12 16.18
N SER A 183 1.19 -18.98 16.16
CA SER A 183 1.86 -17.70 16.41
C SER A 183 1.46 -16.67 15.36
N ARG A 184 1.47 -15.38 15.75
CA ARG A 184 1.10 -14.27 14.88
C ARG A 184 1.88 -14.25 13.57
N ILE A 185 3.18 -14.56 13.60
CA ILE A 185 4.02 -14.55 12.41
C ILE A 185 3.66 -15.68 11.44
N VAL A 186 3.48 -16.91 11.94
CA VAL A 186 3.12 -18.05 11.10
C VAL A 186 1.72 -17.84 10.53
N GLN A 187 0.75 -17.39 11.33
CA GLN A 187 -0.60 -17.08 10.85
C GLN A 187 -0.61 -15.94 9.81
N ALA A 188 0.23 -14.91 9.97
CA ALA A 188 0.39 -13.85 8.98
C ALA A 188 0.94 -14.39 7.64
N LEU A 189 1.94 -15.27 7.66
CA LEU A 189 2.45 -15.94 6.45
C LEU A 189 1.39 -16.83 5.79
N MET A 190 0.58 -17.53 6.59
CA MET A 190 -0.48 -18.44 6.13
C MET A 190 -1.71 -17.71 5.58
N ALA A 191 -1.92 -16.44 5.94
CA ALA A 191 -3.12 -15.70 5.59
C ALA A 191 -3.28 -15.53 4.07
N SER A 192 -2.22 -15.12 3.38
CA SER A 192 -2.22 -14.86 1.94
C SER A 192 -0.85 -15.15 1.29
N PRO A 193 -0.41 -16.43 1.24
CA PRO A 193 0.94 -16.80 0.81
C PRO A 193 1.24 -16.48 -0.66
N VAL A 194 0.20 -16.41 -1.49
CA VAL A 194 0.30 -16.13 -2.93
C VAL A 194 -0.73 -15.09 -3.37
N GLY A 195 -1.04 -14.10 -2.52
CA GLY A 195 -1.95 -13.01 -2.92
C GLY A 195 -1.48 -12.31 -4.20
N ASP A 196 -2.41 -11.79 -5.01
CA ASP A 196 -2.08 -11.12 -6.28
C ASP A 196 -1.23 -9.87 -6.10
N GLY A 197 -1.47 -9.10 -5.04
CA GLY A 197 -0.91 -7.77 -4.85
C GLY A 197 0.61 -7.76 -4.65
N GLY A 198 1.23 -6.60 -4.79
CA GLY A 198 2.69 -6.49 -4.73
C GLY A 198 3.20 -5.07 -4.51
N GLN A 199 4.50 -4.90 -4.73
CA GLN A 199 5.23 -3.65 -4.50
C GLN A 199 6.19 -3.39 -5.66
N TRP A 200 6.63 -2.14 -5.82
CA TRP A 200 7.54 -1.76 -6.91
C TRP A 200 8.82 -2.62 -6.95
N ASP A 201 9.49 -2.79 -5.80
CA ASP A 201 10.74 -3.56 -5.72
C ASP A 201 10.53 -5.05 -6.06
N MET A 202 9.32 -5.58 -5.81
CA MET A 202 8.94 -6.93 -6.23
C MET A 202 8.82 -7.05 -7.75
N VAL A 203 8.38 -6.00 -8.46
CA VAL A 203 8.40 -5.97 -9.93
C VAL A 203 9.83 -5.92 -10.42
N ALA A 204 10.67 -5.06 -9.82
CA ALA A 204 12.07 -4.95 -10.18
C ALA A 204 12.79 -6.31 -10.09
N ASN A 205 12.52 -7.09 -9.04
CA ASN A 205 13.05 -8.46 -8.90
C ASN A 205 12.61 -9.38 -10.05
N LEU A 206 11.34 -9.34 -10.43
CA LEU A 206 10.81 -10.16 -11.52
C LEU A 206 11.40 -9.76 -12.88
N VAL A 207 11.46 -8.45 -13.16
CA VAL A 207 12.04 -7.92 -14.39
C VAL A 207 13.52 -8.25 -14.48
N GLN A 208 14.26 -8.15 -13.37
CA GLN A 208 15.68 -8.50 -13.35
C GLN A 208 15.92 -9.99 -13.61
N LYS A 209 15.08 -10.88 -13.07
CA LYS A 209 15.26 -12.33 -13.15
C LYS A 209 14.68 -12.94 -14.43
N TYR A 210 13.53 -12.45 -14.88
CA TYR A 210 12.74 -13.06 -15.95
C TYR A 210 12.57 -12.14 -17.17
N GLY A 211 12.84 -10.84 -17.03
CA GLY A 211 12.68 -9.88 -18.11
C GLY A 211 11.23 -9.51 -18.40
N LEU A 212 10.98 -9.06 -19.62
CA LEU A 212 9.70 -8.54 -20.09
C LEU A 212 9.38 -9.09 -21.47
N VAL A 213 8.09 -9.26 -21.76
CA VAL A 213 7.62 -9.64 -23.10
C VAL A 213 6.43 -8.78 -23.53
N PRO A 214 6.27 -8.51 -24.84
CA PRO A 214 5.05 -7.94 -25.39
C PRO A 214 3.80 -8.76 -25.03
N HIS A 215 2.68 -8.07 -24.76
CA HIS A 215 1.39 -8.71 -24.44
C HIS A 215 0.94 -9.69 -25.53
N SER A 216 1.20 -9.40 -26.81
CA SER A 216 0.82 -10.26 -27.93
C SER A 216 1.48 -11.66 -27.90
N LEU A 217 2.59 -11.84 -27.18
CA LEU A 217 3.28 -13.12 -27.06
C LEU A 217 2.78 -13.98 -25.90
N TYR A 218 2.15 -13.35 -24.90
CA TYR A 218 1.59 -14.04 -23.75
C TYR A 218 0.41 -13.20 -23.20
N PRO A 219 -0.75 -13.25 -23.87
CA PRO A 219 -1.91 -12.47 -23.47
C PRO A 219 -2.53 -13.03 -22.19
N ASP A 220 -3.43 -12.26 -21.58
CA ASP A 220 -4.18 -12.73 -20.41
C ASP A 220 -5.02 -13.98 -20.73
N SER A 221 -4.86 -15.02 -19.92
CA SER A 221 -5.77 -16.16 -19.86
C SER A 221 -7.01 -15.82 -19.03
N TYR A 222 -8.01 -16.71 -19.02
CA TYR A 222 -9.17 -16.55 -18.13
C TYR A 222 -8.76 -16.38 -16.66
N ASN A 223 -7.82 -17.21 -16.17
CA ASN A 223 -7.41 -17.15 -14.76
C ASN A 223 -6.47 -15.97 -14.45
N ALA A 224 -5.82 -15.39 -15.46
CA ALA A 224 -5.15 -14.10 -15.29
C ALA A 224 -6.17 -12.98 -15.03
N SER A 225 -7.33 -13.02 -15.70
CA SER A 225 -8.42 -12.06 -15.53
C SER A 225 -9.42 -12.40 -14.40
N ASN A 226 -9.30 -13.59 -13.79
CA ASN A 226 -10.18 -14.09 -12.73
C ASN A 226 -9.40 -15.07 -11.82
N SER A 227 -8.56 -14.54 -10.94
CA SER A 227 -7.53 -15.29 -10.21
C SER A 227 -8.04 -16.06 -8.98
N SER A 228 -9.22 -15.72 -8.45
CA SER A 228 -9.72 -16.19 -7.15
C SER A 228 -9.65 -17.71 -6.93
N ILE A 229 -10.01 -18.51 -7.95
CA ILE A 229 -9.99 -19.98 -7.85
C ILE A 229 -8.56 -20.52 -7.87
N MET A 230 -7.68 -19.97 -8.72
CA MET A 230 -6.26 -20.33 -8.78
C MET A 230 -5.61 -20.06 -7.43
N ASP A 231 -5.83 -18.87 -6.88
CA ASP A 231 -5.26 -18.42 -5.62
C ASP A 231 -5.69 -19.29 -4.45
N ARG A 232 -6.97 -19.64 -4.41
CA ARG A 232 -7.51 -20.55 -3.38
C ARG A 232 -6.86 -21.92 -3.46
N LEU A 233 -6.69 -22.48 -4.66
CA LEU A 233 -6.10 -23.80 -4.85
C LEU A 233 -4.62 -23.81 -4.41
N ILE A 234 -3.84 -22.85 -4.90
CA ILE A 234 -2.41 -22.71 -4.56
C ILE A 234 -2.26 -22.44 -3.06
N THR A 235 -3.06 -21.55 -2.48
CA THR A 235 -3.02 -21.24 -1.04
C THR A 235 -3.34 -22.46 -0.19
N THR A 236 -4.36 -23.24 -0.55
CA THR A 236 -4.72 -24.47 0.17
C THR A 236 -3.56 -25.46 0.13
N LYS A 237 -2.95 -25.64 -1.05
CA LYS A 237 -1.82 -26.54 -1.20
C LYS A 237 -0.59 -26.10 -0.41
N LEU A 238 -0.26 -24.80 -0.44
CA LEU A 238 0.85 -24.25 0.33
C LEU A 238 0.65 -24.39 1.85
N ARG A 239 -0.59 -24.27 2.35
CA ARG A 239 -0.89 -24.50 3.77
C ARG A 239 -0.66 -25.97 4.17
N GLU A 240 -1.07 -26.92 3.33
CA GLU A 240 -0.74 -28.34 3.51
C GLU A 240 0.78 -28.56 3.52
N ASP A 241 1.48 -27.96 2.55
CA ASP A 241 2.92 -28.07 2.41
C ASP A 241 3.67 -27.49 3.61
N ALA A 242 3.20 -26.38 4.17
CA ALA A 242 3.79 -25.76 5.34
C ALA A 242 3.69 -26.66 6.58
N VAL A 243 2.55 -27.31 6.81
CA VAL A 243 2.39 -28.28 7.90
C VAL A 243 3.38 -29.43 7.72
N ARG A 244 3.50 -29.95 6.50
CA ARG A 244 4.41 -31.05 6.17
C ARG A 244 5.88 -30.67 6.34
N LEU A 245 6.30 -29.51 5.82
CA LEU A 245 7.68 -29.03 5.94
C LEU A 245 8.08 -28.84 7.40
N ARG A 246 7.19 -28.30 8.24
CA ARG A 246 7.44 -28.12 9.67
C ARG A 246 7.57 -29.46 10.40
N ALA A 247 6.74 -30.45 10.06
CA ALA A 247 6.85 -31.79 10.62
C ALA A 247 8.18 -32.47 10.25
N ILE A 248 8.61 -32.36 8.98
CA ILE A 248 9.91 -32.87 8.53
C ILE A 248 11.04 -32.15 9.27
N ALA A 249 10.99 -30.82 9.34
CA ALA A 249 12.01 -30.00 9.99
C ALA A 249 12.15 -30.25 11.51
N SER A 250 11.14 -30.88 12.13
CA SER A 250 11.12 -31.27 13.55
C SER A 250 11.57 -32.72 13.79
N THR A 251 11.80 -33.50 12.73
CA THR A 251 12.22 -34.90 12.84
C THR A 251 13.71 -35.00 13.20
N PRO A 252 14.12 -35.90 14.12
CA PRO A 252 15.54 -36.11 14.43
C PRO A 252 16.29 -36.70 13.22
N MET A 253 17.17 -35.91 12.59
CA MET A 253 18.03 -36.32 11.47
C MET A 253 19.37 -35.61 11.57
N SER A 254 20.41 -36.12 10.89
CA SER A 254 21.65 -35.35 10.73
C SER A 254 21.39 -34.08 9.89
N PRO A 255 22.15 -32.99 10.10
CA PRO A 255 21.96 -31.74 9.35
C PRO A 255 21.97 -31.92 7.82
N GLU A 256 22.85 -32.78 7.31
CA GLU A 256 22.97 -33.07 5.88
C GLU A 256 21.76 -33.82 5.33
N ALA A 257 21.28 -34.83 6.07
CA ALA A 257 20.11 -35.60 5.69
C ALA A 257 18.85 -34.72 5.73
N MET A 258 18.70 -33.90 6.77
CA MET A 258 17.61 -32.92 6.89
C MET A 258 17.59 -31.96 5.70
N LYS A 259 18.73 -31.37 5.35
CA LYS A 259 18.84 -30.44 4.21
C LYS A 259 18.45 -31.12 2.89
N ALA A 260 18.92 -32.34 2.65
CA ALA A 260 18.58 -33.09 1.44
C ALA A 260 17.09 -33.45 1.37
N THR A 261 16.50 -33.91 2.48
CA THR A 261 15.07 -34.24 2.55
C THR A 261 14.19 -33.01 2.33
N LEU A 262 14.50 -31.89 3.00
CA LEU A 262 13.78 -30.64 2.80
C LEU A 262 13.89 -30.13 1.36
N ALA A 263 15.07 -30.22 0.74
CA ALA A 263 15.28 -29.83 -0.65
C ALA A 263 14.43 -30.67 -1.62
N SER A 264 14.42 -32.00 -1.45
CA SER A 264 13.63 -32.90 -2.30
C SER A 264 12.13 -32.68 -2.13
N GLU A 265 11.67 -32.48 -0.89
CA GLU A 265 10.25 -32.25 -0.63
C GLU A 265 9.81 -30.89 -1.19
N LYS A 266 10.59 -29.82 -0.98
CA LYS A 266 10.30 -28.49 -1.53
C LYS A 266 10.27 -28.52 -3.06
N GLU A 267 11.17 -29.25 -3.71
CA GLU A 267 11.16 -29.41 -5.17
C GLU A 267 9.85 -30.04 -5.66
N LYS A 268 9.37 -31.09 -4.98
CA LYS A 268 8.07 -31.70 -5.29
C LYS A 268 6.92 -30.70 -5.14
N MET A 269 6.88 -29.99 -4.02
CA MET A 269 5.86 -28.97 -3.75
C MET A 269 5.84 -27.91 -4.85
N LEU A 270 7.01 -27.36 -5.22
CA LEU A 270 7.11 -26.37 -6.30
C LEU A 270 6.70 -26.92 -7.67
N ARG A 271 6.95 -28.21 -7.96
CA ARG A 271 6.46 -28.85 -9.19
C ARG A 271 4.93 -28.92 -9.23
N GLU A 272 4.27 -29.15 -8.08
CA GLU A 272 2.81 -29.15 -7.98
C GLU A 272 2.24 -27.74 -8.17
N ILE A 273 2.88 -26.70 -7.62
CA ILE A 273 2.49 -25.30 -7.87
C ILE A 273 2.69 -24.92 -9.35
N HIS A 274 3.84 -25.26 -9.92
CA HIS A 274 4.13 -25.05 -11.34
C HIS A 274 3.09 -25.73 -12.25
N LEU A 275 2.65 -26.95 -11.91
CA LEU A 275 1.57 -27.64 -12.63
C LEU A 275 0.28 -26.81 -12.63
N ILE A 276 -0.17 -26.36 -11.46
CA ILE A 276 -1.38 -25.53 -11.34
C ILE A 276 -1.26 -24.26 -12.18
N LEU A 277 -0.17 -23.51 -12.01
CA LEU A 277 0.06 -22.26 -12.74
C LEU A 277 0.08 -22.49 -14.26
N THR A 278 0.78 -23.52 -14.72
CA THR A 278 0.90 -23.81 -16.15
C THR A 278 -0.43 -24.24 -16.76
N LEU A 279 -1.25 -25.02 -16.05
CA LEU A 279 -2.58 -25.41 -16.54
C LEU A 279 -3.59 -24.25 -16.52
N MET A 280 -3.45 -23.30 -15.61
CA MET A 280 -4.40 -22.19 -15.45
C MET A 280 -4.00 -20.93 -16.26
N LEU A 281 -2.72 -20.69 -16.47
CA LEU A 281 -2.18 -19.51 -17.18
C LEU A 281 -1.57 -19.84 -18.55
N GLY A 282 -1.27 -21.11 -18.82
CA GLY A 282 -0.47 -21.53 -19.98
C GLY A 282 1.05 -21.42 -19.69
N PRO A 283 1.89 -22.12 -20.46
CA PRO A 283 3.34 -22.03 -20.29
C PRO A 283 3.85 -20.64 -20.72
N PRO A 284 4.60 -19.91 -19.88
CA PRO A 284 5.14 -18.61 -20.26
C PRO A 284 6.26 -18.76 -21.30
N PRO A 285 6.51 -17.73 -22.14
CA PRO A 285 7.72 -17.65 -22.95
C PRO A 285 8.98 -17.85 -22.10
N SER A 286 9.95 -18.61 -22.62
CA SER A 286 11.18 -18.91 -21.90
C SER A 286 12.02 -17.65 -21.70
N ALA A 287 12.37 -17.32 -20.44
CA ALA A 287 13.25 -16.19 -20.11
C ALA A 287 14.64 -16.26 -20.77
N ALA A 288 15.13 -17.48 -21.06
CA ALA A 288 16.45 -17.73 -21.65
C ALA A 288 16.44 -17.93 -23.18
N LYS A 289 15.26 -17.94 -23.83
CA LYS A 289 15.19 -18.20 -25.27
C LYS A 289 14.65 -16.97 -26.01
N PRO A 290 15.14 -16.69 -27.21
CA PRO A 290 14.65 -15.55 -27.97
C PRO A 290 13.22 -15.81 -28.43
N PHE A 291 12.37 -14.79 -28.33
CA PHE A 291 11.11 -14.69 -29.04
C PHE A 291 11.29 -13.86 -30.30
N THR A 292 10.31 -13.94 -31.21
CA THR A 292 10.16 -13.03 -32.34
C THR A 292 8.90 -12.22 -32.14
N TRP A 293 9.00 -10.89 -32.22
CA TRP A 293 7.89 -9.97 -32.10
C TRP A 293 7.80 -9.11 -33.36
N GLU A 294 6.65 -9.17 -34.03
CA GLU A 294 6.33 -8.36 -35.20
C GLU A 294 5.36 -7.26 -34.80
N TYR A 295 5.59 -6.04 -35.30
CA TYR A 295 4.74 -4.89 -35.03
C TYR A 295 4.80 -3.88 -36.17
N TYR A 296 3.78 -3.01 -36.22
CA TYR A 296 3.80 -1.82 -37.07
C TYR A 296 4.21 -0.62 -36.23
N ASP A 297 5.16 0.17 -36.73
CA ASP A 297 5.44 1.48 -36.14
C ASP A 297 4.35 2.51 -36.52
N LYS A 298 4.44 3.71 -35.96
CA LYS A 298 3.53 4.85 -36.27
C LYS A 298 3.51 5.24 -37.74
N ASP A 299 4.53 4.88 -38.52
CA ASP A 299 4.63 5.17 -39.95
C ASP A 299 4.03 4.02 -40.80
N GLY A 300 3.46 3.00 -40.16
CA GLY A 300 2.85 1.83 -40.82
C GLY A 300 3.88 0.83 -41.35
N ARG A 301 5.14 0.88 -40.90
CA ARG A 301 6.19 -0.04 -41.34
C ARG A 301 6.22 -1.28 -40.47
N LEU A 302 6.08 -2.45 -41.10
CA LEU A 302 6.26 -3.73 -40.43
C LEU A 302 7.73 -3.90 -40.03
N SER A 303 7.95 -4.16 -38.75
CA SER A 303 9.26 -4.40 -38.15
C SER A 303 9.24 -5.69 -37.35
N THR A 304 10.40 -6.34 -37.26
CA THR A 304 10.57 -7.59 -36.51
C THR A 304 11.71 -7.44 -35.51
N VAL A 305 11.46 -7.79 -34.26
CA VAL A 305 12.45 -7.85 -33.18
C VAL A 305 12.63 -9.29 -32.76
N ARG A 306 13.88 -9.75 -32.69
CA ARG A 306 14.24 -11.03 -32.10
C ARG A 306 15.10 -10.77 -30.87
N SER A 307 14.56 -11.11 -29.69
CA SER A 307 15.19 -10.80 -28.41
C SER A 307 14.78 -11.82 -27.36
N THR A 308 15.59 -12.02 -26.33
CA THR A 308 15.15 -12.70 -25.10
C THR A 308 14.36 -11.75 -24.20
N PRO A 309 13.50 -12.25 -23.29
CA PRO A 309 12.81 -11.39 -22.33
C PRO A 309 13.74 -10.49 -21.50
N ILE A 310 14.90 -11.02 -21.09
CA ILE A 310 15.89 -10.26 -20.29
C ILE A 310 16.53 -9.16 -21.13
N GLU A 311 16.94 -9.46 -22.37
CA GLU A 311 17.49 -8.45 -23.29
C GLU A 311 16.45 -7.37 -23.56
N PHE A 312 15.20 -7.73 -23.85
CA PHE A 312 14.11 -6.79 -24.09
C PHE A 312 13.86 -5.85 -22.88
N ALA A 313 13.97 -6.37 -21.65
CA ALA A 313 13.90 -5.54 -20.46
C ALA A 313 15.12 -4.62 -20.27
N SER A 314 16.32 -5.09 -20.62
CA SER A 314 17.56 -4.31 -20.50
C SER A 314 17.58 -3.09 -21.44
N GLU A 315 16.82 -3.13 -22.53
CA GLU A 315 16.68 -2.01 -23.46
C GLU A 315 16.18 -0.74 -22.79
N LEU A 316 15.43 -0.87 -21.70
CA LEU A 316 14.91 0.25 -20.92
C LEU A 316 16.01 1.13 -20.31
N SER A 317 17.20 0.56 -20.04
CA SER A 317 18.40 1.26 -19.55
C SER A 317 19.34 1.72 -20.67
N GLU A 318 19.05 1.44 -21.93
CA GLU A 318 19.95 1.85 -23.02
C GLU A 318 20.05 3.38 -23.10
N HIS A 319 21.26 3.90 -23.33
CA HIS A 319 21.53 5.34 -23.39
C HIS A 319 20.60 6.12 -24.32
N ARG A 320 20.17 5.53 -25.44
CA ARG A 320 19.23 6.16 -26.38
C ARG A 320 17.83 6.28 -25.79
N VAL A 321 17.37 5.25 -25.08
CA VAL A 321 16.05 5.23 -24.41
C VAL A 321 16.06 6.18 -23.23
N VAL A 322 17.05 6.07 -22.34
CA VAL A 322 17.23 6.98 -21.19
C VAL A 322 17.27 8.45 -21.66
N ARG A 323 17.98 8.76 -22.75
CA ARG A 323 17.99 10.11 -23.33
C ARG A 323 16.60 10.55 -23.83
N ALA A 324 15.85 9.66 -24.48
CA ALA A 324 14.48 9.92 -24.93
C ALA A 324 13.46 10.06 -23.77
N LEU A 325 13.85 9.61 -22.57
CA LEU A 325 13.13 9.75 -21.30
C LEU A 325 13.73 10.86 -20.42
N SER A 326 14.37 11.84 -21.04
CA SER A 326 14.93 13.01 -20.37
C SER A 326 15.91 12.65 -19.24
N GLY A 327 16.70 11.58 -19.43
CA GLY A 327 17.70 11.11 -18.47
C GLY A 327 17.18 10.12 -17.44
N THR A 328 15.92 9.69 -17.52
CA THR A 328 15.30 8.77 -16.57
C THR A 328 15.56 7.32 -16.96
N ASP A 329 16.14 6.54 -16.04
CA ASP A 329 16.25 5.09 -16.17
C ASP A 329 15.24 4.41 -15.24
N VAL A 330 14.28 3.70 -15.84
CA VAL A 330 13.19 3.04 -15.12
C VAL A 330 13.66 1.97 -14.13
N HIS A 331 14.85 1.39 -14.35
CA HIS A 331 15.44 0.40 -13.44
C HIS A 331 16.05 1.03 -12.18
N THR A 332 16.29 2.34 -12.19
CA THR A 332 16.88 3.09 -11.06
C THR A 332 15.84 3.79 -10.19
N LEU A 333 14.56 3.71 -10.55
CA LEU A 333 13.49 4.34 -9.78
C LEU A 333 13.36 3.71 -8.40
N PHE A 334 12.95 4.54 -7.43
CA PHE A 334 12.81 4.13 -6.04
C PHE A 334 11.52 4.69 -5.43
N SER A 335 11.06 4.04 -4.35
CA SER A 335 9.82 4.39 -3.66
C SER A 335 10.05 5.49 -2.63
N LEU A 336 9.38 6.63 -2.80
CA LEU A 336 9.06 7.55 -1.72
C LEU A 336 7.76 7.08 -1.05
N VAL A 337 7.69 7.21 0.27
CA VAL A 337 6.43 7.03 1.01
C VAL A 337 6.15 8.19 1.93
N ASN A 338 4.88 8.40 2.25
CA ASN A 338 4.45 9.31 3.31
C ASN A 338 3.74 8.49 4.39
N ASP A 339 4.53 8.07 5.38
CA ASP A 339 4.06 7.43 6.60
C ASP A 339 4.30 8.37 7.80
N PRO A 340 3.29 9.18 8.20
CA PRO A 340 3.42 10.13 9.30
C PRO A 340 3.58 9.47 10.69
N ARG A 341 3.45 8.15 10.80
CA ARG A 341 3.72 7.41 12.06
C ARG A 341 5.23 7.26 12.33
N ASN A 342 6.04 7.41 11.30
CA ASN A 342 7.49 7.24 11.34
C ASN A 342 8.20 8.58 11.06
N PRO A 343 9.40 8.82 11.63
CA PRO A 343 10.19 9.99 11.29
C PRO A 343 10.45 10.07 9.78
N TYR A 344 10.38 11.28 9.21
CA TYR A 344 10.78 11.53 7.83
C TYR A 344 12.31 11.49 7.66
N ASN A 345 12.74 11.39 6.40
CA ASN A 345 14.13 11.17 5.98
C ASN A 345 14.73 9.87 6.56
N ARG A 346 13.89 8.85 6.71
CA ARG A 346 14.27 7.53 7.21
C ARG A 346 13.98 6.45 6.18
N LEU A 347 14.93 5.54 5.98
CA LEU A 347 14.70 4.35 5.18
C LEU A 347 13.87 3.34 5.99
N LEU A 348 12.79 2.85 5.41
CA LEU A 348 11.91 1.83 5.97
C LEU A 348 11.97 0.57 5.09
N SER A 349 11.75 -0.57 5.70
CA SER A 349 11.53 -1.85 5.02
C SER A 349 10.59 -2.72 5.88
N VAL A 350 9.97 -3.72 5.30
CA VAL A 350 9.01 -4.59 5.98
C VAL A 350 9.60 -6.00 6.06
N LYS A 351 9.62 -6.58 7.26
CA LYS A 351 10.13 -7.94 7.48
C LYS A 351 9.33 -8.95 6.63
N ARG A 352 10.05 -9.84 5.94
CA ARG A 352 9.47 -10.95 5.17
C ARG A 352 8.48 -10.52 4.07
N LEU A 353 8.53 -9.26 3.64
CA LEU A 353 7.78 -8.79 2.48
C LEU A 353 8.61 -8.97 1.21
N GLY A 354 8.16 -9.83 0.30
CA GLY A 354 8.86 -10.08 -0.96
C GLY A 354 8.22 -11.18 -1.80
N ASN A 355 8.82 -11.43 -2.96
CA ASN A 355 8.44 -12.52 -3.87
C ASN A 355 9.65 -13.37 -4.25
N VAL A 356 10.73 -12.80 -4.76
CA VAL A 356 11.94 -13.54 -5.13
C VAL A 356 12.82 -13.74 -3.89
N TRP A 357 13.09 -14.99 -3.52
CA TRP A 357 13.98 -15.30 -2.41
C TRP A 357 15.40 -14.77 -2.67
N ASN A 358 16.00 -14.10 -1.69
CA ASN A 358 17.26 -13.35 -1.83
C ASN A 358 17.24 -12.25 -2.92
N GLY A 359 16.07 -11.83 -3.39
CA GLY A 359 15.91 -10.66 -4.23
C GLY A 359 16.16 -9.35 -3.46
N ARG A 360 16.05 -8.22 -4.17
CA ARG A 360 16.08 -6.89 -3.57
C ARG A 360 14.97 -6.78 -2.51
N PRO A 361 15.27 -6.31 -1.28
CA PRO A 361 14.25 -6.06 -0.28
C PRO A 361 13.38 -4.88 -0.68
N VAL A 362 12.12 -4.90 -0.24
CA VAL A 362 11.23 -3.75 -0.41
C VAL A 362 11.73 -2.61 0.48
N THR A 363 11.97 -1.44 -0.11
CA THR A 363 12.55 -0.28 0.55
C THR A 363 11.75 0.98 0.28
N TYR A 364 11.59 1.80 1.31
CA TYR A 364 10.84 3.05 1.24
C TYR A 364 11.63 4.19 1.86
N VAL A 365 11.76 5.30 1.13
CA VAL A 365 12.30 6.55 1.67
C VAL A 365 11.11 7.37 2.20
N ASN A 366 10.97 7.42 3.52
CA ASN A 366 9.86 8.14 4.15
C ASN A 366 10.10 9.65 4.13
N VAL A 367 9.18 10.42 3.56
CA VAL A 367 9.27 11.88 3.40
C VAL A 367 7.89 12.54 3.62
N ASP A 368 7.88 13.86 3.80
CA ASP A 368 6.65 14.63 3.80
C ASP A 368 5.97 14.64 2.42
N MET A 369 4.66 14.87 2.41
CA MET A 369 3.86 14.84 1.18
C MET A 369 4.24 15.95 0.20
N LYS A 370 4.72 17.11 0.69
CA LYS A 370 5.20 18.19 -0.18
C LYS A 370 6.37 17.70 -1.04
N THR A 371 7.33 17.00 -0.45
CA THR A 371 8.47 16.39 -1.18
C THR A 371 7.99 15.39 -2.23
N ILE A 372 6.99 14.56 -1.92
CA ILE A 372 6.40 13.62 -2.89
C ILE A 372 5.75 14.38 -4.06
N LYS A 373 4.87 15.35 -3.78
CA LYS A 373 4.18 16.16 -4.78
C LYS A 373 5.17 16.88 -5.70
N GLU A 374 6.21 17.49 -5.15
CA GLU A 374 7.28 18.16 -5.91
C GLU A 374 8.02 17.18 -6.84
N ALA A 375 8.37 15.99 -6.35
CA ALA A 375 9.02 14.95 -7.15
C ALA A 375 8.11 14.43 -8.28
N CYS A 376 6.82 14.23 -8.01
CA CYS A 376 5.81 13.85 -9.00
C CYS A 376 5.68 14.92 -10.10
N ILE A 377 5.56 16.20 -9.74
CA ILE A 377 5.51 17.31 -10.71
C ILE A 377 6.78 17.34 -11.56
N ALA A 378 7.95 17.14 -10.96
CA ALA A 378 9.22 17.12 -11.67
C ALA A 378 9.32 15.95 -12.67
N MET A 379 8.84 14.75 -12.30
CA MET A 379 8.73 13.60 -13.21
C MET A 379 7.80 13.89 -14.39
N LEU A 380 6.61 14.44 -14.12
CA LEU A 380 5.62 14.77 -15.16
C LEU A 380 6.14 15.85 -16.12
N LYS A 381 6.86 16.87 -15.62
CA LYS A 381 7.53 17.88 -16.46
C LYS A 381 8.61 17.29 -17.36
N ARG A 382 9.24 16.19 -16.95
CA ARG A 382 10.19 15.41 -17.77
C ARG A 382 9.50 14.45 -18.74
N GLY A 383 8.16 14.43 -18.77
CA GLY A 383 7.39 13.56 -19.63
C GLY A 383 7.42 12.09 -19.21
N MET A 384 7.65 11.84 -17.91
CA MET A 384 7.62 10.49 -17.33
C MET A 384 6.37 10.33 -16.45
N PRO A 385 5.59 9.24 -16.65
CA PRO A 385 4.52 8.91 -15.73
C PRO A 385 5.07 8.46 -14.37
N VAL A 386 4.24 8.51 -13.33
CA VAL A 386 4.64 8.17 -11.96
C VAL A 386 3.74 7.07 -11.42
N PHE A 387 4.31 5.90 -11.11
CA PHE A 387 3.60 4.89 -10.31
C PHE A 387 3.33 5.46 -8.92
N PHE A 388 2.11 5.27 -8.42
CA PHE A 388 1.77 5.61 -7.04
C PHE A 388 0.82 4.59 -6.44
N GLY A 389 0.85 4.48 -5.12
CA GLY A 389 -0.01 3.58 -4.35
C GLY A 389 -0.86 4.37 -3.35
N SER A 390 -2.12 3.97 -3.23
CA SER A 390 -3.14 4.70 -2.46
C SER A 390 -4.21 3.79 -1.87
N ASP A 391 -5.08 4.34 -1.02
CA ASP A 391 -6.35 3.72 -0.62
C ASP A 391 -7.48 4.19 -1.54
N VAL A 392 -7.59 3.57 -2.73
CA VAL A 392 -8.51 4.01 -3.80
C VAL A 392 -9.99 3.92 -3.40
N GLY A 393 -10.32 3.17 -2.34
CA GLY A 393 -11.70 3.01 -1.88
C GLY A 393 -12.23 4.19 -1.07
N LYS A 394 -11.34 5.06 -0.56
CA LYS A 394 -11.73 6.20 0.28
C LYS A 394 -12.14 7.37 -0.59
N TYR A 395 -13.32 7.94 -0.33
CA TYR A 395 -13.81 9.16 -0.98
C TYR A 395 -13.63 9.17 -2.51
N SER A 396 -14.04 8.07 -3.14
CA SER A 396 -13.81 7.77 -4.55
C SER A 396 -15.07 7.23 -5.21
N ASP A 397 -15.34 7.65 -6.44
CA ASP A 397 -16.42 7.15 -7.30
C ASP A 397 -15.81 6.66 -8.62
N SER A 398 -15.77 5.34 -8.78
CA SER A 398 -15.16 4.70 -9.95
C SER A 398 -15.94 4.92 -11.24
N SER A 399 -17.27 5.08 -11.16
CA SER A 399 -18.09 5.34 -12.34
C SER A 399 -17.78 6.72 -12.91
N LYS A 400 -17.66 7.73 -12.04
CA LYS A 400 -17.32 9.10 -12.43
C LYS A 400 -15.82 9.30 -12.65
N GLY A 401 -14.99 8.46 -12.04
CA GLY A 401 -13.54 8.58 -12.07
C GLY A 401 -13.02 9.72 -11.20
N ILE A 402 -13.66 9.98 -10.05
CA ILE A 402 -13.33 11.11 -9.18
C ILE A 402 -12.83 10.61 -7.83
N MET A 403 -11.71 11.16 -7.37
CA MET A 403 -11.12 10.93 -6.04
C MET A 403 -10.93 12.28 -5.35
N ASP A 404 -11.83 12.63 -4.44
CA ASP A 404 -11.83 13.91 -3.74
C ASP A 404 -12.38 13.74 -2.32
N THR A 405 -11.69 14.29 -1.31
CA THR A 405 -12.10 14.28 0.11
C THR A 405 -13.49 14.87 0.36
N GLU A 406 -13.96 15.77 -0.51
CA GLU A 406 -15.28 16.42 -0.43
C GLU A 406 -16.33 15.72 -1.30
N LEU A 407 -16.00 14.59 -1.93
CA LEU A 407 -16.90 13.90 -2.85
C LEU A 407 -18.18 13.39 -2.16
N PHE A 408 -18.09 13.05 -0.86
CA PHE A 408 -19.22 12.56 -0.07
C PHE A 408 -19.38 13.37 1.23
N ASP A 409 -20.55 13.97 1.41
CA ASP A 409 -20.88 14.79 2.58
C ASP A 409 -21.56 13.95 3.68
N TYR A 410 -20.75 13.11 4.35
CA TYR A 410 -21.23 12.27 5.45
C TYR A 410 -21.65 13.09 6.68
N GLU A 411 -21.03 14.26 6.90
CA GLU A 411 -21.37 15.13 8.02
C GLU A 411 -22.78 15.71 7.86
N LEU A 412 -23.17 16.13 6.66
CA LEU A 412 -24.55 16.53 6.34
C LEU A 412 -25.55 15.40 6.62
N GLY A 413 -25.24 14.19 6.15
CA GLY A 413 -26.11 13.04 6.27
C GLY A 413 -26.33 12.58 7.71
N PHE A 414 -25.27 12.53 8.51
CA PHE A 414 -25.27 11.85 9.81
C PHE A 414 -25.01 12.75 11.01
N ASN A 415 -24.66 14.03 10.83
CA ASN A 415 -24.12 14.91 11.88
C ASN A 415 -22.90 14.29 12.59
N ILE A 416 -22.12 13.47 11.86
CA ILE A 416 -20.93 12.77 12.38
C ILE A 416 -19.74 13.17 11.52
N LYS A 417 -18.69 13.64 12.20
CA LYS A 417 -17.40 13.92 11.57
C LYS A 417 -16.45 12.74 11.72
N LEU A 418 -15.95 12.23 10.60
CA LEU A 418 -14.94 11.17 10.55
C LEU A 418 -13.53 11.79 10.51
N GLY A 419 -13.03 12.22 11.68
CA GLY A 419 -11.89 13.12 11.81
C GLY A 419 -10.52 12.49 12.09
N LEU A 420 -10.32 11.19 11.84
CA LEU A 420 -9.01 10.56 12.07
C LEU A 420 -7.94 11.18 11.16
N THR A 421 -6.77 11.48 11.71
CA THR A 421 -5.59 11.87 10.94
C THR A 421 -5.05 10.69 10.12
N LYS A 422 -4.23 10.97 9.10
CA LYS A 422 -3.57 9.92 8.30
C LYS A 422 -2.76 8.93 9.14
N ALA A 423 -2.07 9.42 10.17
CA ALA A 423 -1.31 8.57 11.08
C ALA A 423 -2.23 7.64 11.90
N GLU A 424 -3.31 8.18 12.45
CA GLU A 424 -4.30 7.40 13.20
C GLU A 424 -4.98 6.36 12.31
N ARG A 425 -5.36 6.71 11.08
CA ARG A 425 -5.99 5.76 10.15
C ARG A 425 -5.08 4.57 9.85
N LEU A 426 -3.79 4.81 9.63
CA LEU A 426 -2.79 3.76 9.46
C LEU A 426 -2.58 2.94 10.75
N GLN A 427 -2.62 3.57 11.92
CA GLN A 427 -2.39 2.90 13.21
C GLN A 427 -3.57 2.02 13.64
N THR A 428 -4.81 2.45 13.36
CA THR A 428 -6.04 1.74 13.74
C THR A 428 -6.53 0.75 12.69
N GLY A 429 -5.91 0.73 11.50
CA GLY A 429 -6.31 -0.13 10.38
C GLY A 429 -7.50 0.40 9.57
N GLU A 430 -7.83 1.69 9.70
CA GLU A 430 -8.90 2.33 8.93
C GLU A 430 -8.48 2.59 7.47
N SER A 431 -7.18 2.78 7.22
CA SER A 431 -6.65 2.97 5.88
C SER A 431 -5.28 2.34 5.73
N GLN A 432 -4.97 1.91 4.51
CA GLN A 432 -3.68 1.37 4.10
C GLN A 432 -3.57 1.46 2.57
N MET A 433 -2.41 1.13 2.00
CA MET A 433 -2.30 1.06 0.55
C MET A 433 -3.05 -0.18 0.02
N THR A 434 -4.02 0.04 -0.89
CA THR A 434 -4.87 -1.04 -1.43
C THR A 434 -4.84 -1.15 -2.94
N HIS A 435 -4.33 -0.14 -3.65
CA HIS A 435 -4.32 -0.13 -5.11
C HIS A 435 -3.21 0.76 -5.66
N ALA A 436 -2.62 0.34 -6.77
CA ALA A 436 -1.56 1.04 -7.48
C ALA A 436 -2.05 1.53 -8.85
N MET A 437 -1.71 2.78 -9.17
CA MET A 437 -2.13 3.49 -10.39
C MET A 437 -0.97 4.35 -10.91
N VAL A 438 -1.22 5.12 -11.96
CA VAL A 438 -0.18 5.93 -12.62
C VAL A 438 -0.62 7.38 -12.78
N LEU A 439 0.20 8.35 -12.33
CA LEU A 439 0.00 9.76 -12.63
C LEU A 439 0.50 10.08 -14.03
N THR A 440 -0.31 10.76 -14.84
CA THR A 440 0.04 11.18 -16.21
C THR A 440 -0.03 12.68 -16.45
N ALA A 441 -0.68 13.43 -15.55
CA ALA A 441 -0.77 14.88 -15.62
C ALA A 441 -1.04 15.50 -14.26
N VAL A 442 -0.82 16.81 -14.16
CA VAL A 442 -1.15 17.64 -12.99
C VAL A 442 -1.61 19.02 -13.45
N HIS A 443 -2.55 19.59 -12.73
CA HIS A 443 -2.94 20.99 -12.89
C HIS A 443 -2.35 21.80 -11.75
N VAL A 444 -1.50 22.77 -12.09
CA VAL A 444 -0.81 23.64 -11.13
C VAL A 444 -1.28 25.08 -11.29
N VAL A 445 -1.67 25.72 -10.19
CA VAL A 445 -2.07 27.14 -10.12
C VAL A 445 -1.19 27.81 -9.07
N ASP A 446 -0.56 28.94 -9.41
CA ASP A 446 0.33 29.69 -8.52
C ASP A 446 1.42 28.82 -7.84
N GLY A 447 1.96 27.87 -8.61
CA GLY A 447 3.00 26.95 -8.15
C GLY A 447 2.50 25.80 -7.27
N LYS A 448 1.20 25.69 -6.99
CA LYS A 448 0.60 24.63 -6.19
C LYS A 448 -0.23 23.65 -7.03
N PRO A 449 -0.08 22.34 -6.83
CA PRO A 449 -0.98 21.37 -7.46
C PRO A 449 -2.42 21.56 -6.94
N VAL A 450 -3.37 21.38 -7.84
CA VAL A 450 -4.82 21.48 -7.56
C VAL A 450 -5.50 20.12 -7.77
N ARG A 451 -5.13 19.44 -8.85
CA ARG A 451 -5.64 18.10 -9.19
C ARG A 451 -4.70 17.36 -10.12
N TRP A 452 -4.83 16.06 -10.13
CA TRP A 452 -3.94 15.11 -10.79
C TRP A 452 -4.73 14.22 -11.74
N ARG A 453 -4.13 13.87 -12.88
CA ARG A 453 -4.69 12.89 -13.82
C ARG A 453 -4.10 11.53 -13.53
N VAL A 454 -4.97 10.56 -13.37
CA VAL A 454 -4.63 9.20 -12.97
C VAL A 454 -5.04 8.23 -14.07
N GLU A 455 -4.09 7.49 -14.62
CA GLU A 455 -4.36 6.30 -15.43
C GLU A 455 -4.62 5.12 -14.49
N ASN A 456 -5.82 4.54 -14.62
CA ASN A 456 -6.20 3.32 -13.92
C ASN A 456 -6.08 2.10 -14.86
N SER A 457 -6.27 0.90 -14.33
CA SER A 457 -6.22 -0.36 -15.07
C SER A 457 -7.53 -1.15 -14.95
N TRP A 458 -8.67 -0.44 -15.02
CA TRP A 458 -10.03 -1.00 -14.91
C TRP A 458 -10.85 -0.85 -16.20
N SER A 459 -10.19 -0.92 -17.37
CA SER A 459 -10.74 -0.67 -18.71
C SER A 459 -11.04 0.81 -19.01
N ASP A 460 -11.40 1.07 -20.26
CA ASP A 460 -11.81 2.37 -20.77
C ASP A 460 -13.29 2.73 -20.47
N ARG A 461 -14.02 1.87 -19.75
CA ARG A 461 -15.45 2.05 -19.46
C ARG A 461 -15.75 2.80 -18.18
N VAL A 462 -14.75 3.02 -17.34
CA VAL A 462 -14.88 3.70 -16.04
C VAL A 462 -14.18 5.06 -16.09
N GLY A 463 -14.67 6.03 -15.31
CA GLY A 463 -14.14 7.40 -15.35
C GLY A 463 -14.18 8.04 -16.74
N ASP A 464 -13.18 8.87 -17.04
CA ASP A 464 -12.97 9.48 -18.35
C ASP A 464 -12.11 8.56 -19.22
N LYS A 465 -12.74 7.59 -19.88
CA LYS A 465 -12.06 6.60 -20.74
C LYS A 465 -10.94 5.87 -19.99
N GLY A 466 -11.21 5.43 -18.76
CA GLY A 466 -10.26 4.74 -17.89
C GLY A 466 -9.33 5.65 -17.08
N TYR A 467 -9.46 6.98 -17.24
CA TYR A 467 -8.72 7.95 -16.46
C TYR A 467 -9.57 8.55 -15.35
N PHE A 468 -8.92 8.81 -14.23
CA PHE A 468 -9.50 9.41 -13.05
C PHE A 468 -8.89 10.80 -12.84
N VAL A 469 -9.62 11.65 -12.13
CA VAL A 469 -9.18 12.93 -11.60
C VAL A 469 -9.12 12.82 -10.08
N MET A 470 -7.99 13.26 -9.53
CA MET A 470 -7.70 13.18 -8.10
C MET A 470 -7.41 14.57 -7.57
N SER A 471 -8.15 15.05 -6.57
CA SER A 471 -7.88 16.35 -5.97
C SER A 471 -6.58 16.33 -5.16
N ASP A 472 -5.95 17.50 -5.00
CA ASP A 472 -4.68 17.59 -4.29
C ASP A 472 -4.80 17.24 -2.80
N ALA A 473 -5.97 17.52 -2.20
CA ALA A 473 -6.30 17.15 -0.83
C ALA A 473 -6.46 15.62 -0.67
N TRP A 474 -7.05 14.94 -1.66
CA TRP A 474 -7.12 13.48 -1.67
C TRP A 474 -5.72 12.85 -1.73
N MET A 475 -4.81 13.45 -2.51
CA MET A 475 -3.41 13.02 -2.54
C MET A 475 -2.74 13.14 -1.16
N ASP A 476 -3.02 14.19 -0.38
CA ASP A 476 -2.49 14.31 0.98
C ASP A 476 -2.96 13.18 1.89
N GLU A 477 -4.24 12.84 1.83
CA GLU A 477 -4.87 11.96 2.81
C GLU A 477 -4.73 10.47 2.48
N PHE A 478 -4.79 10.08 1.20
CA PHE A 478 -4.95 8.68 0.79
C PHE A 478 -3.88 8.15 -0.16
N VAL A 479 -2.94 8.97 -0.63
CA VAL A 479 -1.73 8.48 -1.34
C VAL A 479 -0.62 8.21 -0.33
N TYR A 480 -0.01 7.03 -0.42
CA TYR A 480 1.03 6.59 0.51
C TYR A 480 2.40 6.45 -0.15
N GLN A 481 2.45 6.11 -1.44
CA GLN A 481 3.68 5.80 -2.15
C GLN A 481 3.72 6.52 -3.50
N ALA A 482 4.90 6.99 -3.90
CA ALA A 482 5.19 7.38 -5.28
C ALA A 482 6.58 6.88 -5.69
N VAL A 483 6.72 6.37 -6.91
CA VAL A 483 7.99 5.87 -7.43
C VAL A 483 8.59 6.88 -8.39
N VAL A 484 9.77 7.39 -8.06
CA VAL A 484 10.38 8.52 -8.76
C VAL A 484 11.85 8.28 -9.08
N ASP A 485 12.37 9.08 -9.99
CA ASP A 485 13.79 9.08 -10.34
C ASP A 485 14.63 9.76 -9.24
N PRO A 486 15.78 9.20 -8.85
CA PRO A 486 16.66 9.82 -7.85
C PRO A 486 17.03 11.28 -8.16
N SER A 487 17.11 11.66 -9.44
CA SER A 487 17.48 13.02 -9.85
C SER A 487 16.34 14.05 -9.77
N VAL A 488 15.12 13.66 -9.40
CA VAL A 488 14.02 14.61 -9.12
C VAL A 488 13.88 14.96 -7.64
N VAL A 489 14.68 14.35 -6.76
CA VAL A 489 14.69 14.65 -5.33
C VAL A 489 16.01 15.30 -4.92
N SER A 490 16.03 15.93 -3.74
CA SER A 490 17.23 16.55 -3.20
C SER A 490 18.34 15.51 -2.93
N SER A 491 19.58 15.97 -2.81
CA SER A 491 20.70 15.12 -2.39
C SER A 491 20.51 14.52 -0.99
N SER A 492 19.83 15.24 -0.07
CA SER A 492 19.54 14.72 1.27
C SER A 492 18.56 13.55 1.23
N VAL A 493 17.51 13.62 0.42
CA VAL A 493 16.54 12.52 0.24
C VAL A 493 17.21 11.32 -0.42
N ARG A 494 18.04 11.52 -1.45
CA ARG A 494 18.79 10.41 -2.07
C ARG A 494 19.68 9.65 -1.10
N LYS A 495 20.38 10.36 -0.22
CA LYS A 495 21.26 9.75 0.79
C LYS A 495 20.51 8.85 1.79
N VAL A 496 19.18 8.97 1.89
CA VAL A 496 18.38 8.07 2.73
C VAL A 496 18.47 6.63 2.22
N LEU A 497 18.65 6.40 0.90
CA LEU A 497 18.81 5.06 0.32
C LEU A 497 20.05 4.31 0.83
N GLU A 498 21.05 5.02 1.35
CA GLU A 498 22.29 4.44 1.88
C GLU A 498 22.15 4.03 3.36
N GLN A 499 21.04 4.37 4.01
CA GLN A 499 20.81 4.05 5.41
C GLN A 499 20.53 2.56 5.61
N GLN A 500 20.80 2.06 6.82
CA GLN A 500 20.21 0.80 7.27
C GLN A 500 18.70 1.01 7.53
N PRO A 501 17.80 0.23 6.92
CA PRO A 501 16.37 0.44 7.04
C PRO A 501 15.87 0.16 8.46
N LYS A 502 14.87 0.93 8.91
CA LYS A 502 14.03 0.52 10.04
C LYS A 502 13.11 -0.61 9.57
N MET A 503 13.25 -1.78 10.17
CA MET A 503 12.42 -2.94 9.86
C MET A 503 11.07 -2.86 10.58
N LEU A 504 10.00 -2.71 9.81
CA LEU A 504 8.60 -2.80 10.23
C LEU A 504 8.15 -4.27 10.25
N GLU A 505 7.12 -4.56 11.04
CA GLU A 505 6.57 -5.92 11.12
C GLU A 505 5.80 -6.31 9.85
N LEU A 506 5.65 -7.61 9.59
CA LEU A 506 4.99 -8.13 8.37
C LEU A 506 3.55 -7.62 8.19
N TRP A 507 2.85 -7.36 9.30
CA TRP A 507 1.49 -6.83 9.31
C TRP A 507 1.42 -5.29 9.38
N ASP A 508 2.53 -4.59 9.17
CA ASP A 508 2.50 -3.13 9.06
C ASP A 508 1.73 -2.74 7.79
N PRO A 509 0.85 -1.71 7.82
CA PRO A 509 0.09 -1.26 6.65
C PRO A 509 0.97 -0.70 5.52
N MET A 510 2.23 -0.34 5.77
CA MET A 510 3.19 -0.03 4.70
C MET A 510 3.68 -1.28 3.96
N GLY A 511 3.43 -2.47 4.52
CA GLY A 511 3.59 -3.75 3.83
C GLY A 511 2.35 -4.23 3.11
N ALA A 512 1.24 -3.48 3.18
CA ALA A 512 0.04 -3.82 2.43
C ALA A 512 0.36 -3.93 0.94
N LEU A 513 -0.06 -5.04 0.35
CA LEU A 513 0.17 -5.34 -1.05
C LEU A 513 -1.00 -4.78 -1.86
N ALA A 514 -0.72 -3.79 -2.70
CA ALA A 514 -1.69 -3.17 -3.60
C ALA A 514 -2.13 -4.15 -4.69
#